data_AF-A0A419V4I4-F1
#
_entry.id   AF-A0A419V4I4-F1
#
_cell.length_a   1.000
_cell.length_b   1.000
_cell.length_c   1.000
_cell.angle_alpha   90.00
_cell.angle_beta   90.00
_cell.angle_gamma   90.00
#
_symmetry.space_group_name_H-M   'P 1'
#
loop_
_entity.id
_entity.type
_entity.pdbx_description
1 polymer ?
#
loop_
_entity_poly.entity_id
_entity_poly.type
_entity_poly.pdbx_seq_one_letter_code
_entity_poly.pdbx_strand_id
1 'polypeptide(L)'
;MKRKWSFAAMAGSAVLLLCLLFVFFLWDNDPYDYHSGVNNDLDLSKDDELFAFSYFQQGERSIYTLPVTGGTPEPIPNDTGEDQHQPSFNEAGTELLYLSDSPEGISYLNKINLLTLETAELTSENLHIRDAVFSPDNEKVYFIGIEADDWFAEDMEAAGGFDVYEMDSSGGEPVKLTEEDSYVMSALSIAEDGSTLFYSTTGDEGEVVKTYSLDGSDSYNQLVNRLPSGVYSPALSPNGQEFAYTTASDLADGDMYQYELFVLTIENGESERLTEGSMNVDSPVFFHNSDYIAYMEQQNWPQDPPVFELKSMNLQTTEAHEIPMNTSGIEGTSFHPAQLLHAMLDPYVFGALYLILIVSAVVFTGLGGGNVYLPPVIGTVISGLSAAAAFFIVNSSPWIMIAPVAFSIGMFICTAAGFAAAFIWKKTHSKKKLRKAS
;
A
#
# COMPACT_ATOMS: atom_id res chain seq x y z
N MET A 1 16.55 24.99 43.40
CA MET A 1 15.38 25.04 42.51
C MET A 1 15.71 24.56 41.09
N LYS A 2 16.64 25.22 40.36
CA LYS A 2 17.00 24.85 38.97
C LYS A 2 17.43 23.38 38.75
N ARG A 3 18.19 22.79 39.67
CA ARG A 3 18.63 21.38 39.60
C ARG A 3 17.48 20.36 39.77
N LYS A 4 16.43 20.73 40.52
CA LYS A 4 15.25 19.86 40.70
C LYS A 4 14.40 19.84 39.41
N TRP A 5 14.24 20.98 38.76
CA TRP A 5 13.54 21.08 37.47
C TRP A 5 14.29 20.36 36.35
N SER A 6 15.62 20.50 36.27
CA SER A 6 16.39 19.75 35.26
C SER A 6 16.36 18.24 35.49
N PHE A 7 16.33 17.80 36.75
CA PHE A 7 16.15 16.38 37.08
C PHE A 7 14.76 15.88 36.69
N ALA A 8 13.71 16.64 36.99
CA ALA A 8 12.34 16.28 36.63
C ALA A 8 12.16 16.20 35.11
N ALA A 9 12.71 17.16 34.35
CA ALA A 9 12.68 17.11 32.88
C ALA A 9 13.40 15.88 32.34
N MET A 10 14.61 15.59 32.83
CA MET A 10 15.41 14.43 32.43
C MET A 10 14.71 13.10 32.76
N ALA A 11 14.23 12.95 33.99
CA ALA A 11 13.54 11.73 34.41
C ALA A 11 12.21 11.55 33.67
N GLY A 12 11.44 12.64 33.49
CA GLY A 12 10.19 12.62 32.75
C GLY A 12 10.37 12.23 31.28
N SER A 13 11.32 12.82 30.57
CA SER A 13 11.60 12.46 29.18
C SER A 13 12.16 11.04 29.05
N ALA A 14 12.97 10.57 30.01
CA ALA A 14 13.48 9.20 30.00
C ALA A 14 12.35 8.17 30.18
N VAL A 15 11.45 8.40 31.15
CA VAL A 15 10.30 7.51 31.39
C VAL A 15 9.38 7.51 30.19
N LEU A 16 9.06 8.68 29.64
CA LEU A 16 8.14 8.78 28.50
C LEU A 16 8.73 8.13 27.25
N LEU A 17 10.02 8.32 26.98
CA LEU A 17 10.71 7.66 25.86
C LEU A 17 10.75 6.13 26.04
N LEU A 18 10.99 5.62 27.25
CA LEU A 18 10.93 4.18 27.53
C LEU A 18 9.52 3.62 27.39
N CYS A 19 8.50 4.35 27.83
CA CYS A 19 7.10 3.95 27.65
C CYS A 19 6.71 3.90 26.18
N LEU A 20 7.07 4.93 25.39
CA LEU A 20 6.79 4.95 23.95
C LEU A 20 7.56 3.85 23.22
N LEU A 21 8.83 3.59 23.56
CA LEU A 21 9.56 2.46 22.99
C LEU A 21 8.88 1.13 23.32
N PHE A 22 8.43 0.96 24.57
CA PHE A 22 7.73 -0.25 24.99
C PHE A 22 6.41 -0.44 24.22
N VAL A 23 5.65 0.63 24.02
CA VAL A 23 4.43 0.61 23.20
C VAL A 23 4.79 0.31 21.74
N PHE A 24 5.79 0.99 21.17
CA PHE A 24 6.22 0.80 19.78
C PHE A 24 6.56 -0.66 19.45
N PHE A 25 7.18 -1.38 20.39
CA PHE A 25 7.54 -2.79 20.20
C PHE A 25 6.41 -3.79 20.45
N LEU A 26 5.30 -3.36 21.07
CA LEU A 26 4.17 -4.24 21.40
C LEU A 26 2.92 -3.96 20.57
N TRP A 27 2.81 -2.74 20.04
CA TRP A 27 1.68 -2.30 19.24
C TRP A 27 1.96 -2.63 17.79
N ASP A 28 1.02 -3.31 17.13
CA ASP A 28 1.07 -3.56 15.70
C ASP A 28 0.74 -2.26 14.97
N ASN A 29 1.75 -1.59 14.43
CA ASN A 29 1.58 -0.26 13.83
C ASN A 29 1.14 -0.42 12.38
N ASP A 30 -0.06 -0.91 12.16
CA ASP A 30 -0.67 -0.89 10.84
C ASP A 30 -0.99 0.57 10.47
N PRO A 31 -0.42 1.10 9.36
CA PRO A 31 -0.73 2.45 8.89
C PRO A 31 -2.22 2.63 8.51
N TYR A 32 -2.95 1.55 8.25
CA TYR A 32 -4.34 1.56 7.85
C TYR A 32 -5.33 1.61 9.00
N ASP A 33 -4.95 1.25 10.25
CA ASP A 33 -5.81 1.21 11.46
C ASP A 33 -6.75 2.42 11.63
N TYR A 34 -6.35 3.59 11.14
CA TYR A 34 -7.11 4.84 11.24
C TYR A 34 -7.19 5.59 9.92
N HIS A 35 -6.86 4.93 8.81
CA HIS A 35 -6.85 5.53 7.50
C HIS A 35 -8.28 5.74 7.00
N SER A 36 -8.47 6.78 6.20
CA SER A 36 -9.68 6.94 5.41
C SER A 36 -9.31 7.46 4.04
N GLY A 37 -9.78 6.78 3.00
CA GLY A 37 -9.33 7.02 1.65
C GLY A 37 -9.72 5.90 0.70
N VAL A 38 -9.75 6.22 -0.59
CA VAL A 38 -9.92 5.22 -1.64
C VAL A 38 -8.63 4.41 -1.78
N ASN A 39 -8.76 3.10 -2.02
CA ASN A 39 -7.62 2.23 -2.31
C ASN A 39 -7.29 2.25 -3.82
N ASN A 40 -6.38 1.40 -4.28
CA ASN A 40 -6.00 1.30 -5.68
C ASN A 40 -6.88 0.36 -6.51
N ASP A 41 -7.63 -0.59 -5.94
CA ASP A 41 -8.50 -1.47 -6.72
C ASP A 41 -9.69 -0.70 -7.32
N LEU A 42 -9.92 -0.91 -8.62
CA LEU A 42 -10.89 -0.18 -9.43
C LEU A 42 -11.42 -1.08 -10.53
N ASP A 43 -12.73 -1.07 -10.72
CA ASP A 43 -13.37 -1.63 -11.91
C ASP A 43 -14.49 -0.72 -12.42
N LEU A 44 -14.80 -0.85 -13.71
CA LEU A 44 -15.79 -0.05 -14.43
C LEU A 44 -16.83 -0.97 -15.09
N SER A 45 -18.11 -0.69 -14.86
CA SER A 45 -19.20 -1.42 -15.50
C SER A 45 -19.15 -1.29 -17.04
N LYS A 46 -19.51 -2.36 -17.76
CA LYS A 46 -19.46 -2.43 -19.24
C LYS A 46 -20.29 -1.36 -19.96
N ASP A 47 -21.29 -0.78 -19.29
CA ASP A 47 -22.11 0.32 -19.82
C ASP A 47 -21.50 1.71 -19.59
N ASP A 48 -20.32 1.80 -18.98
CA ASP A 48 -19.61 3.02 -18.59
C ASP A 48 -20.42 3.94 -17.65
N GLU A 49 -21.29 3.37 -16.80
CA GLU A 49 -22.12 4.14 -15.87
C GLU A 49 -21.61 4.16 -14.42
N LEU A 50 -20.93 3.10 -13.98
CA LEU A 50 -20.60 2.90 -12.56
C LEU A 50 -19.16 2.40 -12.36
N PHE A 51 -18.42 3.08 -11.48
CA PHE A 51 -17.18 2.59 -10.90
C PHE A 51 -17.46 1.77 -9.64
N ALA A 52 -16.65 0.74 -9.39
CA ALA A 52 -16.53 0.07 -8.11
C ALA A 52 -15.08 0.09 -7.63
N PHE A 53 -14.87 0.33 -6.34
CA PHE A 53 -13.54 0.39 -5.72
C PHE A 53 -13.66 0.13 -4.22
N SER A 54 -12.57 -0.28 -3.57
CA SER A 54 -12.53 -0.31 -2.11
C SER A 54 -12.17 1.04 -1.49
N TYR A 55 -12.74 1.32 -0.33
CA TYR A 55 -12.53 2.53 0.44
C TYR A 55 -12.36 2.18 1.91
N PHE A 56 -11.32 2.71 2.53
CA PHE A 56 -11.08 2.62 3.97
C PHE A 56 -11.91 3.68 4.71
N GLN A 57 -12.67 3.26 5.71
CA GLN A 57 -13.36 4.11 6.66
C GLN A 57 -12.85 3.80 8.07
N GLN A 58 -11.95 4.66 8.58
CA GLN A 58 -11.29 4.46 9.88
C GLN A 58 -10.67 3.05 10.03
N GLY A 59 -10.00 2.59 8.98
CA GLY A 59 -9.34 1.28 8.94
C GLY A 59 -10.20 0.11 8.48
N GLU A 60 -11.53 0.24 8.46
CA GLU A 60 -12.40 -0.79 7.86
C GLU A 60 -12.47 -0.58 6.35
N ARG A 61 -12.09 -1.58 5.56
CA ARG A 61 -12.13 -1.51 4.09
C ARG A 61 -13.44 -2.09 3.59
N SER A 62 -14.16 -1.36 2.76
CA SER A 62 -15.39 -1.87 2.15
C SER A 62 -15.49 -1.43 0.69
N ILE A 63 -16.28 -2.15 -0.11
CA ILE A 63 -16.52 -1.79 -1.50
C ILE A 63 -17.57 -0.69 -1.59
N TYR A 64 -17.27 0.30 -2.41
CA TYR A 64 -18.17 1.38 -2.77
C TYR A 64 -18.39 1.42 -4.27
N THR A 65 -19.54 1.94 -4.66
CA THR A 65 -19.88 2.24 -6.05
C THR A 65 -20.04 3.75 -6.24
N LEU A 66 -19.72 4.24 -7.43
CA LEU A 66 -19.76 5.66 -7.76
C LEU A 66 -20.17 5.85 -9.21
N PRO A 67 -21.17 6.70 -9.53
CA PRO A 67 -21.45 7.05 -10.92
C PRO A 67 -20.21 7.63 -11.60
N VAL A 68 -19.97 7.28 -12.86
CA VAL A 68 -18.80 7.75 -13.62
C VAL A 68 -18.70 9.28 -13.69
N THR A 69 -19.82 9.99 -13.55
CA THR A 69 -19.86 11.46 -13.47
C THR A 69 -19.35 12.04 -12.14
N GLY A 70 -18.99 11.19 -11.17
CA GLY A 70 -18.71 11.55 -9.79
C GLY A 70 -19.97 11.71 -8.94
N GLY A 71 -19.78 12.12 -7.68
CA GLY A 71 -20.86 12.25 -6.71
C GLY A 71 -20.47 11.74 -5.32
N THR A 72 -21.44 11.21 -4.58
CA THR A 72 -21.19 10.57 -3.29
C THR A 72 -21.09 9.07 -3.50
N PRO A 73 -19.96 8.42 -3.15
CA PRO A 73 -19.84 6.97 -3.20
C PRO A 73 -20.88 6.29 -2.28
N GLU A 74 -21.45 5.17 -2.73
CA GLU A 74 -22.42 4.37 -1.98
C GLU A 74 -21.83 2.99 -1.64
N PRO A 75 -21.80 2.58 -0.36
CA PRO A 75 -21.24 1.29 0.03
C PRO A 75 -22.17 0.14 -0.37
N ILE A 76 -21.59 -1.01 -0.70
CA ILE A 76 -22.34 -2.27 -0.72
C ILE A 76 -22.51 -2.80 0.72
N PRO A 77 -23.48 -3.69 0.99
CA PRO A 77 -23.63 -4.34 2.29
C PRO A 77 -22.35 -5.05 2.77
N ASN A 78 -22.02 -4.85 4.04
CA ASN A 78 -20.96 -5.58 4.74
C ASN A 78 -21.51 -6.11 6.07
N ASP A 79 -22.12 -7.29 6.03
CA ASP A 79 -22.75 -7.90 7.21
C ASP A 79 -21.74 -8.67 8.09
N THR A 80 -20.61 -9.08 7.53
CA THR A 80 -19.54 -9.80 8.25
C THR A 80 -18.67 -8.85 9.07
N GLY A 81 -18.52 -7.60 8.60
CA GLY A 81 -17.57 -6.64 9.16
C GLY A 81 -16.12 -6.95 8.78
N GLU A 82 -15.92 -7.82 7.80
CA GLU A 82 -14.62 -8.14 7.22
C GLU A 82 -14.26 -7.14 6.12
N ASP A 83 -12.97 -7.00 5.84
CA ASP A 83 -12.50 -6.09 4.81
C ASP A 83 -12.89 -6.61 3.42
N GLN A 84 -13.46 -5.74 2.59
CA GLN A 84 -13.89 -6.08 1.23
C GLN A 84 -13.08 -5.33 0.17
N HIS A 85 -12.58 -6.03 -0.85
CA HIS A 85 -11.70 -5.46 -1.89
C HIS A 85 -11.78 -6.20 -3.22
N GLN A 86 -11.04 -5.72 -4.23
CA GLN A 86 -10.94 -6.30 -5.58
C GLN A 86 -12.30 -6.52 -6.25
N PRO A 87 -13.07 -5.43 -6.51
CA PRO A 87 -14.35 -5.53 -7.17
C PRO A 87 -14.19 -5.93 -8.64
N SER A 88 -15.08 -6.78 -9.16
CA SER A 88 -15.19 -7.06 -10.60
C SER A 88 -16.64 -7.20 -11.04
N PHE A 89 -17.08 -6.37 -11.99
CA PHE A 89 -18.43 -6.38 -12.53
C PHE A 89 -18.64 -7.57 -13.47
N ASN A 90 -19.89 -8.05 -13.49
CA ASN A 90 -20.34 -8.92 -14.56
C ASN A 90 -20.60 -8.14 -15.86
N GLU A 91 -20.76 -8.84 -16.98
CA GLU A 91 -20.94 -8.23 -18.31
C GLU A 91 -22.16 -7.30 -18.35
N ALA A 92 -23.18 -7.59 -17.54
CA ALA A 92 -24.41 -6.82 -17.47
C ALA A 92 -24.36 -5.62 -16.50
N GLY A 93 -23.29 -5.45 -15.71
CA GLY A 93 -23.19 -4.42 -14.66
C GLY A 93 -24.18 -4.59 -13.49
N THR A 94 -24.78 -5.77 -13.33
CA THR A 94 -25.84 -6.04 -12.32
C THR A 94 -25.37 -6.90 -11.15
N GLU A 95 -24.26 -7.61 -11.32
CA GLU A 95 -23.58 -8.37 -10.26
C GLU A 95 -22.14 -7.91 -10.15
N LEU A 96 -21.58 -8.06 -8.95
CA LEU A 96 -20.20 -7.71 -8.62
C LEU A 96 -19.57 -8.86 -7.84
N LEU A 97 -18.40 -9.33 -8.27
CA LEU A 97 -17.50 -10.14 -7.46
C LEU A 97 -16.68 -9.23 -6.56
N TYR A 98 -16.35 -9.70 -5.37
CA TYR A 98 -15.42 -9.03 -4.47
C TYR A 98 -14.79 -10.06 -3.54
N LEU A 99 -13.62 -9.74 -3.02
CA LEU A 99 -12.93 -10.54 -2.01
C LEU A 99 -13.28 -10.05 -0.61
N SER A 100 -13.34 -10.96 0.36
CA SER A 100 -13.40 -10.64 1.78
C SER A 100 -12.22 -11.27 2.51
N ASP A 101 -11.64 -10.54 3.46
CA ASP A 101 -10.51 -11.02 4.25
C ASP A 101 -10.98 -11.59 5.58
N SER A 102 -10.77 -12.89 5.77
CA SER A 102 -10.95 -13.54 7.07
C SER A 102 -9.97 -12.97 8.10
N PRO A 103 -10.29 -13.08 9.42
CA PRO A 103 -9.39 -12.68 10.50
C PRO A 103 -8.01 -13.38 10.46
N GLU A 104 -7.93 -14.54 9.83
CA GLU A 104 -6.72 -15.33 9.64
C GLU A 104 -5.83 -14.81 8.50
N GLY A 105 -6.32 -13.89 7.67
CA GLY A 105 -5.59 -13.34 6.51
C GLY A 105 -5.77 -14.14 5.22
N ILE A 106 -6.84 -14.93 5.12
CA ILE A 106 -7.28 -15.58 3.88
C ILE A 106 -8.35 -14.74 3.19
N SER A 107 -8.08 -14.36 1.95
CA SER A 107 -9.04 -13.68 1.07
C SER A 107 -9.89 -14.72 0.35
N TYR A 108 -11.21 -14.61 0.42
CA TYR A 108 -12.15 -15.54 -0.22
C TYR A 108 -13.19 -14.78 -1.07
N LEU A 109 -13.72 -15.46 -2.08
CA LEU A 109 -14.54 -14.86 -3.13
C LEU A 109 -16.02 -14.82 -2.77
N ASN A 110 -16.61 -13.64 -2.93
CA ASN A 110 -18.02 -13.36 -2.75
C ASN A 110 -18.62 -12.75 -4.02
N LYS A 111 -19.94 -12.79 -4.10
CA LYS A 111 -20.74 -12.16 -5.15
C LYS A 111 -21.91 -11.40 -4.54
N ILE A 112 -22.24 -10.26 -5.13
CA ILE A 112 -23.45 -9.49 -4.80
C ILE A 112 -24.24 -9.17 -6.06
N ASN A 113 -25.57 -9.21 -5.95
CA ASN A 113 -26.45 -8.62 -6.95
C ASN A 113 -26.78 -7.16 -6.57
N LEU A 114 -26.39 -6.19 -7.39
CA LEU A 114 -26.48 -4.77 -7.07
C LEU A 114 -27.92 -4.23 -7.07
N LEU A 115 -28.87 -4.93 -7.70
CA LEU A 115 -30.27 -4.53 -7.74
C LEU A 115 -31.05 -4.99 -6.50
N THR A 116 -30.73 -6.18 -5.99
CA THR A 116 -31.42 -6.81 -4.86
C THR A 116 -30.64 -6.70 -3.54
N LEU A 117 -29.35 -6.42 -3.63
CA LEU A 117 -28.37 -6.43 -2.55
C LEU A 117 -28.23 -7.81 -1.86
N GLU A 118 -28.62 -8.89 -2.54
CA GLU A 118 -28.39 -10.26 -2.07
C GLU A 118 -26.93 -10.64 -2.32
N THR A 119 -26.28 -11.16 -1.27
CA THR A 119 -24.89 -11.63 -1.29
C THR A 119 -24.82 -13.16 -1.27
N ALA A 120 -23.76 -13.72 -1.86
CA ALA A 120 -23.45 -15.13 -1.84
C ALA A 120 -21.93 -15.34 -1.78
N GLU A 121 -21.49 -16.16 -0.84
CA GLU A 121 -20.12 -16.67 -0.79
C GLU A 121 -19.92 -17.73 -1.88
N LEU A 122 -18.85 -17.60 -2.68
CA LEU A 122 -18.55 -18.52 -3.77
C LEU A 122 -17.44 -19.51 -3.40
N THR A 123 -16.45 -19.08 -2.62
CA THR A 123 -15.35 -19.93 -2.14
C THR A 123 -15.21 -19.83 -0.63
N SER A 124 -14.66 -20.87 0.00
CA SER A 124 -14.33 -20.87 1.43
C SER A 124 -12.86 -20.50 1.70
N GLU A 125 -12.51 -20.30 2.97
CA GLU A 125 -11.16 -19.97 3.47
C GLU A 125 -10.11 -21.09 3.31
N ASN A 126 -10.42 -22.17 2.58
CA ASN A 126 -9.42 -23.19 2.21
C ASN A 126 -8.58 -22.77 1.00
N LEU A 127 -9.02 -21.75 0.26
CA LEU A 127 -8.27 -21.14 -0.83
C LEU A 127 -8.07 -19.66 -0.53
N HIS A 128 -6.84 -19.18 -0.71
CA HIS A 128 -6.55 -17.75 -0.73
C HIS A 128 -6.65 -17.23 -2.16
N ILE A 129 -7.59 -16.32 -2.40
CA ILE A 129 -7.92 -15.77 -3.71
C ILE A 129 -7.31 -14.38 -3.84
N ARG A 130 -6.78 -14.05 -5.02
CA ARG A 130 -6.19 -12.72 -5.29
C ARG A 130 -6.98 -11.86 -6.26
N ASP A 131 -7.67 -12.48 -7.18
CA ASP A 131 -8.35 -11.79 -8.27
C ASP A 131 -9.42 -12.71 -8.87
N ALA A 132 -10.50 -12.13 -9.41
CA ALA A 132 -11.58 -12.90 -10.00
C ALA A 132 -12.37 -12.09 -11.04
N VAL A 133 -12.82 -12.76 -12.10
CA VAL A 133 -13.60 -12.17 -13.19
C VAL A 133 -14.72 -13.09 -13.64
N PHE A 134 -15.82 -12.52 -14.14
CA PHE A 134 -16.87 -13.30 -14.82
C PHE A 134 -16.45 -13.68 -16.24
N SER A 135 -17.01 -14.77 -16.75
CA SER A 135 -17.06 -14.99 -18.20
C SER A 135 -18.00 -13.99 -18.88
N PRO A 136 -17.80 -13.63 -20.16
CA PRO A 136 -18.70 -12.70 -20.87
C PRO A 136 -20.17 -13.18 -20.95
N ASP A 137 -20.41 -14.50 -20.90
CA ASP A 137 -21.75 -15.07 -20.83
C ASP A 137 -22.34 -15.14 -19.41
N ASN A 138 -21.57 -14.77 -18.38
CA ASN A 138 -21.88 -14.80 -16.95
C ASN A 138 -22.17 -16.20 -16.39
N GLU A 139 -21.86 -17.28 -17.12
CA GLU A 139 -22.06 -18.66 -16.64
C GLU A 139 -20.89 -19.15 -15.75
N LYS A 140 -19.71 -18.55 -15.89
CA LYS A 140 -18.49 -18.93 -15.17
C LYS A 140 -17.88 -17.77 -14.43
N VAL A 141 -17.09 -18.13 -13.43
CA VAL A 141 -16.17 -17.24 -12.73
C VAL A 141 -14.78 -17.87 -12.81
N TYR A 142 -13.81 -17.05 -13.21
CA TYR A 142 -12.40 -17.39 -13.22
C TYR A 142 -11.71 -16.64 -12.09
N PHE A 143 -10.76 -17.26 -11.42
CA PHE A 143 -10.06 -16.61 -10.32
C PHE A 143 -8.63 -17.13 -10.14
N ILE A 144 -7.77 -16.29 -9.57
CA ILE A 144 -6.40 -16.64 -9.17
C ILE A 144 -6.44 -17.10 -7.71
N GLY A 145 -6.04 -18.34 -7.45
CA GLY A 145 -6.09 -18.94 -6.11
C GLY A 145 -4.88 -19.79 -5.76
N ILE A 146 -4.65 -19.96 -4.47
CA ILE A 146 -3.66 -20.89 -3.88
C ILE A 146 -4.33 -21.60 -2.70
N GLU A 147 -3.91 -22.82 -2.39
CA GLU A 147 -4.37 -23.49 -1.16
C GLU A 147 -3.92 -22.69 0.08
N ALA A 148 -4.83 -22.50 1.05
CA ALA A 148 -4.56 -21.68 2.23
C ALA A 148 -3.36 -22.18 3.06
N ASP A 149 -3.16 -23.50 3.12
CA ASP A 149 -2.00 -24.11 3.79
C ASP A 149 -0.67 -23.74 3.11
N ASP A 150 -0.67 -23.57 1.77
CA ASP A 150 0.51 -23.16 1.01
C ASP A 150 0.76 -21.65 1.14
N TRP A 151 -0.29 -20.83 1.22
CA TRP A 151 -0.17 -19.39 1.45
C TRP A 151 0.57 -19.04 2.76
N PHE A 152 0.36 -19.83 3.81
CA PHE A 152 0.99 -19.63 5.12
C PHE A 152 2.29 -20.42 5.34
N ALA A 153 2.80 -21.11 4.31
CA ALA A 153 3.97 -21.94 4.48
C ALA A 153 5.23 -21.10 4.81
N GLU A 154 5.94 -21.50 5.88
CA GLU A 154 7.21 -20.87 6.26
C GLU A 154 8.31 -21.10 5.21
N ASP A 155 8.23 -22.21 4.48
CA ASP A 155 9.16 -22.59 3.43
C ASP A 155 8.52 -22.41 2.05
N MET A 156 8.68 -21.22 1.48
CA MET A 156 8.17 -20.87 0.16
C MET A 156 8.73 -21.75 -0.97
N GLU A 157 9.87 -22.43 -0.77
CA GLU A 157 10.40 -23.37 -1.79
C GLU A 157 9.65 -24.71 -1.78
N ALA A 158 8.92 -25.03 -0.70
CA ALA A 158 8.22 -26.29 -0.52
C ALA A 158 6.69 -26.18 -0.65
N ALA A 159 6.14 -24.97 -0.58
CA ALA A 159 4.71 -24.73 -0.80
C ALA A 159 4.41 -24.41 -2.26
N GLY A 160 3.20 -24.79 -2.69
CA GLY A 160 2.69 -24.48 -4.03
C GLY A 160 2.53 -22.97 -4.26
N GLY A 161 2.26 -22.59 -5.50
CA GLY A 161 1.97 -21.22 -5.91
C GLY A 161 0.52 -21.02 -6.34
N PHE A 162 0.23 -19.81 -6.79
CA PHE A 162 -1.06 -19.49 -7.37
C PHE A 162 -1.25 -20.18 -8.72
N ASP A 163 -2.51 -20.44 -9.03
CA ASP A 163 -3.00 -20.93 -10.31
C ASP A 163 -4.32 -20.23 -10.67
N VAL A 164 -4.71 -20.35 -11.93
CA VAL A 164 -6.05 -19.96 -12.39
C VAL A 164 -7.01 -21.12 -12.21
N TYR A 165 -8.19 -20.83 -11.67
CA TYR A 165 -9.28 -21.77 -11.47
C TYR A 165 -10.54 -21.29 -12.20
N GLU A 166 -11.44 -22.23 -12.49
CA GLU A 166 -12.79 -21.99 -12.99
C GLU A 166 -13.81 -22.56 -12.03
N MET A 167 -14.94 -21.88 -11.88
CA MET A 167 -16.15 -22.42 -11.27
C MET A 167 -17.41 -21.90 -11.95
N ASP A 168 -18.56 -22.50 -11.62
CA ASP A 168 -19.86 -21.97 -12.03
C ASP A 168 -20.17 -20.67 -11.28
N SER A 169 -20.76 -19.68 -11.97
CA SER A 169 -21.08 -18.37 -11.37
C SER A 169 -22.13 -18.44 -10.26
N SER A 170 -22.83 -19.58 -10.12
CA SER A 170 -23.73 -19.88 -9.00
C SER A 170 -23.06 -20.57 -7.80
N GLY A 171 -21.76 -20.84 -7.87
CA GLY A 171 -21.02 -21.59 -6.85
C GLY A 171 -20.71 -23.03 -7.27
N GLY A 172 -19.93 -23.74 -6.46
CA GLY A 172 -19.59 -25.16 -6.69
C GLY A 172 -18.12 -25.45 -6.45
N GLU A 173 -17.71 -26.69 -6.74
CA GLU A 173 -16.31 -27.10 -6.61
C GLU A 173 -15.46 -26.47 -7.73
N PRO A 174 -14.39 -25.71 -7.38
CA PRO A 174 -13.49 -25.15 -8.37
C PRO A 174 -12.68 -26.21 -9.13
N VAL A 175 -12.35 -25.90 -10.37
CA VAL A 175 -11.47 -26.70 -11.22
C VAL A 175 -10.24 -25.89 -11.57
N LYS A 176 -9.05 -26.40 -11.22
CA LYS A 176 -7.77 -25.79 -11.60
C LYS A 176 -7.57 -25.89 -13.12
N LEU A 177 -7.21 -24.76 -13.76
CA LEU A 177 -6.99 -24.64 -15.19
C LEU A 177 -5.51 -24.66 -15.58
N THR A 178 -4.64 -24.08 -14.74
CA THR A 178 -3.21 -23.93 -15.00
C THR A 178 -2.35 -24.82 -14.09
N GLU A 179 -1.08 -24.93 -14.44
CA GLU A 179 -0.01 -25.48 -13.59
C GLU A 179 1.14 -24.45 -13.60
N GLU A 180 0.79 -23.19 -13.28
CA GLU A 180 1.70 -22.03 -13.28
C GLU A 180 2.57 -22.03 -12.02
N ASP A 181 2.00 -22.39 -10.87
CA ASP A 181 2.70 -22.61 -9.60
C ASP A 181 3.57 -21.40 -9.19
N SER A 182 3.01 -20.18 -9.30
CA SER A 182 3.73 -18.92 -9.10
C SER A 182 3.20 -18.14 -7.89
N TYR A 183 4.08 -17.69 -6.99
CA TYR A 183 3.68 -16.87 -5.83
C TYR A 183 3.27 -15.43 -6.17
N VAL A 184 3.57 -14.98 -7.38
CA VAL A 184 3.23 -13.64 -7.87
C VAL A 184 2.32 -13.85 -9.07
N MET A 185 1.02 -13.77 -8.82
CA MET A 185 -0.01 -13.70 -9.85
C MET A 185 -1.05 -12.64 -9.46
N SER A 186 -1.53 -11.90 -10.45
CA SER A 186 -2.47 -10.78 -10.31
C SER A 186 -3.06 -10.37 -11.67
N ALA A 187 -3.93 -9.35 -11.68
CA ALA A 187 -4.48 -8.70 -12.88
C ALA A 187 -5.14 -9.69 -13.84
N LEU A 188 -5.99 -10.56 -13.28
CA LEU A 188 -6.78 -11.51 -14.06
C LEU A 188 -7.79 -10.73 -14.90
N SER A 189 -7.83 -11.02 -16.19
CA SER A 189 -8.85 -10.49 -17.10
C SER A 189 -9.19 -11.51 -18.18
N ILE A 190 -10.31 -11.30 -18.87
CA ILE A 190 -10.77 -12.15 -19.96
C ILE A 190 -10.95 -11.32 -21.23
N ALA A 191 -10.65 -11.91 -22.39
CA ALA A 191 -10.98 -11.32 -23.68
C ALA A 191 -12.49 -11.22 -23.86
N GLU A 192 -12.94 -10.21 -24.59
CA GLU A 192 -14.37 -9.96 -24.83
C GLU A 192 -15.07 -11.05 -25.66
N ASP A 193 -14.30 -11.84 -26.40
CA ASP A 193 -14.78 -13.03 -27.10
C ASP A 193 -14.90 -14.28 -26.19
N GLY A 194 -14.47 -14.18 -24.93
CA GLY A 194 -14.48 -15.26 -23.94
C GLY A 194 -13.46 -16.37 -24.22
N SER A 195 -12.56 -16.20 -25.20
CA SER A 195 -11.66 -17.27 -25.65
C SER A 195 -10.39 -17.42 -24.82
N THR A 196 -9.97 -16.35 -24.13
CA THR A 196 -8.63 -16.27 -23.53
C THR A 196 -8.65 -15.48 -22.23
N LEU A 197 -8.01 -16.02 -21.20
CA LEU A 197 -7.68 -15.33 -19.95
C LEU A 197 -6.28 -14.72 -20.04
N PHE A 198 -6.08 -13.57 -19.39
CA PHE A 198 -4.81 -12.90 -19.19
C PHE A 198 -4.53 -12.78 -17.70
N TYR A 199 -3.27 -12.94 -17.32
CA TYR A 199 -2.84 -12.73 -15.93
C TYR A 199 -1.38 -12.32 -15.91
N SER A 200 -1.00 -11.52 -14.92
CA SER A 200 0.40 -11.20 -14.64
C SER A 200 1.05 -12.31 -13.83
N THR A 201 2.32 -12.59 -14.10
CA THR A 201 3.15 -13.50 -13.30
C THR A 201 4.63 -13.10 -13.34
N THR A 202 5.46 -13.74 -12.53
CA THR A 202 6.92 -13.51 -12.55
C THR A 202 7.54 -14.05 -13.85
N GLY A 203 8.29 -13.20 -14.54
CA GLY A 203 9.21 -13.57 -15.62
C GLY A 203 10.68 -13.40 -15.22
N ASP A 204 11.59 -13.74 -16.13
CA ASP A 204 13.04 -13.69 -15.89
C ASP A 204 13.58 -12.27 -15.59
N GLU A 205 12.96 -11.25 -16.17
CA GLU A 205 13.41 -9.84 -16.12
C GLU A 205 12.37 -8.91 -15.46
N GLY A 206 11.39 -9.45 -14.74
CA GLY A 206 10.30 -8.71 -14.10
C GLY A 206 8.94 -9.37 -14.33
N GLU A 207 7.85 -8.73 -13.87
CA GLU A 207 6.49 -9.20 -14.15
C GLU A 207 6.18 -9.18 -15.65
N VAL A 208 5.45 -10.20 -16.10
CA VAL A 208 5.04 -10.41 -17.50
C VAL A 208 3.58 -10.83 -17.56
N VAL A 209 2.92 -10.53 -18.67
CA VAL A 209 1.55 -11.00 -18.93
C VAL A 209 1.59 -12.33 -19.66
N LYS A 210 0.86 -13.32 -19.16
CA LYS A 210 0.62 -14.62 -19.80
C LYS A 210 -0.84 -14.75 -20.23
N THR A 211 -1.09 -15.74 -21.09
CA THR A 211 -2.44 -16.10 -21.49
C THR A 211 -2.77 -17.55 -21.21
N TYR A 212 -4.05 -17.83 -20.97
CA TYR A 212 -4.61 -19.17 -20.94
C TYR A 212 -5.78 -19.26 -21.92
N SER A 213 -5.69 -20.20 -22.86
CA SER A 213 -6.72 -20.39 -23.87
C SER A 213 -7.85 -21.29 -23.36
N LEU A 214 -9.08 -20.80 -23.41
CA LEU A 214 -10.31 -21.53 -23.04
C LEU A 214 -10.88 -22.32 -24.23
N ASP A 215 -10.63 -21.88 -25.46
CA ASP A 215 -11.11 -22.52 -26.70
C ASP A 215 -10.03 -23.34 -27.44
N GLY A 216 -8.79 -23.32 -26.93
CA GLY A 216 -7.61 -23.95 -27.53
C GLY A 216 -6.94 -23.12 -28.63
N SER A 217 -7.39 -21.89 -28.90
CA SER A 217 -6.76 -20.95 -29.81
C SER A 217 -5.61 -20.19 -29.15
N ASP A 218 -4.56 -19.91 -29.92
CA ASP A 218 -3.34 -19.24 -29.43
C ASP A 218 -3.24 -17.78 -29.89
N SER A 219 -4.40 -17.19 -30.23
CA SER A 219 -4.48 -15.93 -30.98
C SER A 219 -3.86 -14.75 -30.22
N TYR A 220 -4.00 -14.73 -28.90
CA TYR A 220 -3.52 -13.64 -28.05
C TYR A 220 -2.08 -13.81 -27.56
N ASN A 221 -1.51 -15.01 -27.66
CA ASN A 221 -0.14 -15.26 -27.19
C ASN A 221 0.90 -14.41 -27.94
N GLN A 222 0.68 -14.13 -29.23
CA GLN A 222 1.56 -13.21 -29.96
C GLN A 222 1.39 -11.74 -29.54
N LEU A 223 0.22 -11.37 -29.01
CA LEU A 223 -0.07 -9.99 -28.61
C LEU A 223 0.63 -9.67 -27.28
N VAL A 224 0.52 -10.55 -26.28
CA VAL A 224 1.19 -10.34 -24.98
C VAL A 224 2.72 -10.35 -25.08
N ASN A 225 3.29 -11.08 -26.05
CA ASN A 225 4.73 -11.07 -26.32
C ASN A 225 5.28 -9.71 -26.83
N ARG A 226 4.40 -8.76 -27.16
CA ARG A 226 4.78 -7.38 -27.52
C ARG A 226 4.88 -6.46 -26.30
N LEU A 227 4.33 -6.86 -25.15
CA LEU A 227 4.49 -6.11 -23.91
C LEU A 227 5.94 -6.20 -23.42
N PRO A 228 6.49 -5.10 -22.86
CA PRO A 228 7.79 -5.16 -22.20
C PRO A 228 7.72 -6.01 -20.92
N SER A 229 8.87 -6.41 -20.39
CA SER A 229 8.97 -6.94 -19.03
C SER A 229 8.84 -5.82 -18.01
N GLY A 230 8.42 -6.15 -16.78
CA GLY A 230 8.20 -5.18 -15.72
C GLY A 230 6.96 -4.33 -15.94
N VAL A 231 5.91 -4.94 -16.50
CA VAL A 231 4.58 -4.35 -16.64
C VAL A 231 3.71 -4.75 -15.47
N TYR A 232 3.03 -3.78 -14.88
CA TYR A 232 2.16 -3.94 -13.71
C TYR A 232 0.76 -3.45 -14.08
N SER A 233 -0.24 -3.97 -13.36
CA SER A 233 -1.67 -3.65 -13.53
C SER A 233 -2.11 -3.55 -15.01
N PRO A 234 -1.81 -4.57 -15.85
CA PRO A 234 -2.19 -4.54 -17.26
C PRO A 234 -3.71 -4.61 -17.42
N ALA A 235 -4.23 -3.86 -18.39
CA ALA A 235 -5.63 -3.92 -18.80
C ALA A 235 -5.72 -3.98 -20.32
N LEU A 236 -6.47 -4.95 -20.85
CA LEU A 236 -6.76 -5.07 -22.27
C LEU A 236 -7.92 -4.12 -22.62
N SER A 237 -7.82 -3.42 -23.76
CA SER A 237 -8.92 -2.60 -24.23
C SER A 237 -10.10 -3.48 -24.72
N PRO A 238 -11.35 -3.01 -24.62
CA PRO A 238 -12.54 -3.80 -24.99
C PRO A 238 -12.58 -4.25 -26.46
N ASN A 239 -11.88 -3.52 -27.33
CA ASN A 239 -11.74 -3.88 -28.73
C ASN A 239 -10.59 -4.87 -29.01
N GLY A 240 -9.81 -5.24 -27.99
CA GLY A 240 -8.69 -6.18 -28.06
C GLY A 240 -7.46 -5.69 -28.81
N GLN A 241 -7.33 -4.37 -29.06
CA GLN A 241 -6.27 -3.79 -29.88
C GLN A 241 -5.21 -3.01 -29.09
N GLU A 242 -5.44 -2.75 -27.81
CA GLU A 242 -4.55 -1.94 -26.97
C GLU A 242 -4.38 -2.57 -25.59
N PHE A 243 -3.21 -2.37 -24.98
CA PHE A 243 -2.97 -2.69 -23.57
C PHE A 243 -2.57 -1.42 -22.83
N ALA A 244 -3.31 -1.08 -21.78
CA ALA A 244 -2.84 -0.15 -20.77
C ALA A 244 -2.02 -0.92 -19.74
N TYR A 245 -0.98 -0.30 -19.22
CA TYR A 245 -0.16 -0.88 -18.15
C TYR A 245 0.62 0.22 -17.45
N THR A 246 1.07 -0.08 -16.23
CA THR A 246 1.99 0.79 -15.49
C THR A 246 3.38 0.19 -15.47
N THR A 247 4.40 1.04 -15.51
CA THR A 247 5.80 0.60 -15.37
C THR A 247 6.66 1.69 -14.74
N ALA A 248 7.79 1.29 -14.18
CA ALA A 248 8.71 2.20 -13.50
C ALA A 248 9.23 3.29 -14.47
N SER A 249 9.09 4.54 -14.06
CA SER A 249 9.50 5.72 -14.81
C SER A 249 11.00 5.98 -14.70
N ASP A 250 11.59 6.40 -15.80
CA ASP A 250 12.94 6.96 -15.84
C ASP A 250 13.03 8.37 -15.24
N LEU A 251 11.89 9.01 -14.95
CA LEU A 251 11.80 10.34 -14.35
C LEU A 251 11.85 10.34 -12.82
N ALA A 252 11.85 9.18 -12.19
CA ALA A 252 11.88 9.07 -10.74
C ALA A 252 13.17 9.68 -10.17
N ASP A 253 13.05 10.79 -9.44
CA ASP A 253 14.18 11.51 -8.84
C ASP A 253 14.48 10.92 -7.45
N GLY A 254 15.37 9.92 -7.38
CA GLY A 254 15.80 9.29 -6.11
C GLY A 254 15.86 7.77 -6.14
N ASP A 255 15.89 7.14 -4.96
CA ASP A 255 15.99 5.69 -4.79
C ASP A 255 14.63 4.95 -4.86
N MET A 256 13.54 5.63 -5.22
CA MET A 256 12.18 5.07 -5.22
C MET A 256 11.57 5.16 -6.61
N TYR A 257 11.03 4.03 -7.10
CA TYR A 257 10.37 3.95 -8.40
C TYR A 257 9.04 4.70 -8.37
N GLN A 258 8.73 5.47 -9.42
CA GLN A 258 7.40 6.01 -9.68
C GLN A 258 6.84 5.27 -10.88
N TYR A 259 5.58 4.86 -10.82
CA TYR A 259 4.93 4.14 -11.91
C TYR A 259 4.06 5.07 -12.73
N GLU A 260 4.16 4.92 -14.04
CA GLU A 260 3.50 5.78 -15.02
C GLU A 260 2.67 4.95 -15.97
N LEU A 261 1.60 5.53 -16.48
CA LEU A 261 0.66 4.87 -17.38
C LEU A 261 1.15 4.92 -18.83
N PHE A 262 1.15 3.76 -19.47
CA PHE A 262 1.44 3.59 -20.88
C PHE A 262 0.30 2.85 -21.57
N VAL A 263 0.15 3.10 -22.87
CA VAL A 263 -0.72 2.32 -23.76
C VAL A 263 0.12 1.76 -24.90
N LEU A 264 0.14 0.44 -25.02
CA LEU A 264 0.71 -0.29 -26.15
C LEU A 264 -0.39 -0.47 -27.21
N THR A 265 -0.16 0.04 -28.41
CA THR A 265 -0.96 -0.35 -29.58
C THR A 265 -0.47 -1.70 -30.08
N ILE A 266 -1.35 -2.69 -30.12
CA ILE A 266 -0.96 -4.06 -30.43
C ILE A 266 -0.49 -4.18 -31.88
N GLU A 267 -1.16 -3.54 -32.85
CA GLU A 267 -0.86 -3.69 -34.28
C GLU A 267 0.62 -3.39 -34.64
N ASN A 268 1.14 -2.25 -34.19
CA ASN A 268 2.51 -1.79 -34.45
C ASN A 268 3.50 -2.16 -33.33
N GLY A 269 3.02 -2.52 -32.13
CA GLY A 269 3.85 -2.81 -30.96
C GLY A 269 4.52 -1.57 -30.38
N GLU A 270 3.93 -0.38 -30.59
CA GLU A 270 4.45 0.88 -30.07
C GLU A 270 3.75 1.25 -28.77
N SER A 271 4.54 1.53 -27.72
CA SER A 271 4.04 2.03 -26.45
C SER A 271 4.13 3.55 -26.39
N GLU A 272 3.02 4.20 -26.07
CA GLU A 272 2.95 5.62 -25.78
C GLU A 272 2.77 5.83 -24.28
N ARG A 273 3.46 6.83 -23.73
CA ARG A 273 3.31 7.24 -22.33
C ARG A 273 2.19 8.26 -22.23
N LEU A 274 1.24 8.03 -21.32
CA LEU A 274 0.07 8.89 -21.14
C LEU A 274 0.22 9.90 -20.01
N THR A 275 0.91 9.55 -18.93
CA THR A 275 1.09 10.44 -17.77
C THR A 275 2.50 11.05 -17.72
N GLU A 276 2.63 12.26 -17.20
CA GLU A 276 3.91 12.96 -17.07
C GLU A 276 4.23 13.24 -15.59
N GLY A 277 5.01 12.35 -14.95
CA GLY A 277 6.03 12.65 -13.95
C GLY A 277 5.62 13.59 -12.81
N SER A 278 5.10 13.02 -11.72
CA SER A 278 5.13 13.64 -10.37
C SER A 278 4.46 12.77 -9.30
N MET A 279 3.64 11.79 -9.71
CA MET A 279 2.82 10.96 -8.83
C MET A 279 2.79 9.52 -9.35
N ASN A 280 2.45 8.58 -8.46
CA ASN A 280 2.41 7.16 -8.79
C ASN A 280 1.02 6.78 -9.34
N VAL A 281 0.96 6.10 -10.49
CA VAL A 281 -0.28 5.69 -11.14
C VAL A 281 -0.48 4.18 -11.04
N ASP A 282 -1.73 3.74 -10.85
CA ASP A 282 -2.10 2.34 -10.74
C ASP A 282 -3.51 2.06 -11.32
N SER A 283 -3.83 0.77 -11.47
CA SER A 283 -5.14 0.22 -11.84
C SER A 283 -5.84 0.94 -13.01
N PRO A 284 -5.20 0.98 -14.20
CA PRO A 284 -5.86 1.51 -15.38
C PRO A 284 -7.04 0.63 -15.82
N VAL A 285 -8.15 1.26 -16.21
CA VAL A 285 -9.32 0.59 -16.79
C VAL A 285 -9.84 1.38 -17.98
N PHE A 286 -10.00 0.71 -19.12
CA PHE A 286 -10.57 1.33 -20.31
C PHE A 286 -12.09 1.47 -20.19
N PHE A 287 -12.60 2.56 -20.75
CA PHE A 287 -14.03 2.68 -21.03
C PHE A 287 -14.40 1.78 -22.21
N HIS A 288 -15.61 1.22 -22.17
CA HIS A 288 -16.11 0.27 -23.16
C HIS A 288 -16.74 0.93 -24.37
N ASN A 289 -17.31 2.11 -24.18
CA ASN A 289 -18.11 2.82 -25.18
C ASN A 289 -17.54 4.21 -25.52
N SER A 290 -16.37 4.58 -24.98
CA SER A 290 -15.72 5.86 -25.23
C SER A 290 -14.19 5.76 -25.23
N ASP A 291 -13.52 6.74 -25.85
CA ASP A 291 -12.04 6.78 -25.94
C ASP A 291 -11.41 7.37 -24.66
N TYR A 292 -11.79 6.81 -23.51
CA TYR A 292 -11.29 7.21 -22.20
C TYR A 292 -10.66 6.04 -21.46
N ILE A 293 -9.78 6.38 -20.53
CA ILE A 293 -9.18 5.48 -19.56
C ILE A 293 -9.34 6.09 -18.17
N ALA A 294 -9.77 5.31 -17.18
CA ALA A 294 -9.71 5.68 -15.78
C ALA A 294 -8.50 5.02 -15.11
N TYR A 295 -7.98 5.63 -14.05
CA TYR A 295 -6.86 5.13 -13.27
C TYR A 295 -6.82 5.76 -11.88
N MET A 296 -6.12 5.11 -10.96
CA MET A 296 -5.85 5.63 -9.62
C MET A 296 -4.50 6.36 -9.60
N GLU A 297 -4.46 7.56 -9.03
CA GLU A 297 -3.23 8.35 -8.90
C GLU A 297 -2.94 8.68 -7.44
N GLN A 298 -1.79 8.24 -6.94
CA GLN A 298 -1.37 8.46 -5.56
C GLN A 298 -0.78 9.86 -5.36
N GLN A 299 -1.52 10.70 -4.63
CA GLN A 299 -1.20 12.10 -4.37
C GLN A 299 -0.03 12.30 -3.41
N ASN A 300 0.20 11.34 -2.52
CA ASN A 300 1.18 11.46 -1.43
C ASN A 300 2.39 10.54 -1.62
N TRP A 301 2.67 10.03 -2.83
CA TRP A 301 3.82 9.12 -3.06
C TRP A 301 5.12 9.69 -2.47
N PRO A 302 5.93 8.90 -1.75
CA PRO A 302 5.82 7.46 -1.46
C PRO A 302 5.19 7.15 -0.08
N GLN A 303 4.38 8.05 0.48
CA GLN A 303 3.86 7.89 1.85
C GLN A 303 2.83 6.75 1.91
N ASP A 304 2.81 6.08 3.07
CA ASP A 304 1.89 5.00 3.43
C ASP A 304 1.17 5.41 4.73
N PRO A 305 -0.17 5.34 4.83
CA PRO A 305 -1.09 4.84 3.81
C PRO A 305 -1.16 5.77 2.58
N PRO A 306 -1.37 5.22 1.37
CA PRO A 306 -1.47 5.98 0.14
C PRO A 306 -2.76 6.81 0.13
N VAL A 307 -2.71 7.96 -0.53
CA VAL A 307 -3.90 8.80 -0.79
C VAL A 307 -4.11 8.82 -2.29
N PHE A 308 -5.09 8.07 -2.76
CA PHE A 308 -5.42 7.98 -4.18
C PHE A 308 -6.50 8.99 -4.58
N GLU A 309 -6.44 9.42 -5.84
CA GLU A 309 -7.49 10.11 -6.55
C GLU A 309 -7.87 9.30 -7.80
N LEU A 310 -9.18 9.17 -8.04
CA LEU A 310 -9.69 8.57 -9.27
C LEU A 310 -9.67 9.62 -10.39
N LYS A 311 -8.96 9.31 -11.48
CA LYS A 311 -8.87 10.18 -12.66
C LYS A 311 -9.39 9.47 -13.89
N SER A 312 -9.86 10.27 -14.85
CA SER A 312 -10.15 9.84 -16.21
C SER A 312 -9.35 10.66 -17.20
N MET A 313 -8.91 10.05 -18.30
CA MET A 313 -8.13 10.71 -19.35
C MET A 313 -8.72 10.36 -20.72
N ASN A 314 -8.83 11.36 -21.58
CA ASN A 314 -9.16 11.15 -22.98
C ASN A 314 -7.92 10.67 -23.74
N LEU A 315 -8.01 9.51 -24.40
CA LEU A 315 -6.87 8.88 -25.09
C LEU A 315 -6.39 9.65 -26.32
N GLN A 316 -7.23 10.50 -26.93
CA GLN A 316 -6.85 11.28 -28.11
C GLN A 316 -6.18 12.61 -27.74
N THR A 317 -6.64 13.27 -26.68
CA THR A 317 -6.13 14.59 -26.28
C THR A 317 -5.12 14.54 -25.15
N THR A 318 -4.99 13.39 -24.48
CA THR A 318 -4.23 13.16 -23.23
C THR A 318 -4.60 14.12 -22.10
N GLU A 319 -5.79 14.72 -22.18
CA GLU A 319 -6.33 15.58 -21.13
C GLU A 319 -6.95 14.72 -20.02
N ALA A 320 -6.43 14.87 -18.81
CA ALA A 320 -6.92 14.17 -17.62
C ALA A 320 -7.75 15.09 -16.72
N HIS A 321 -8.79 14.52 -16.12
CA HIS A 321 -9.65 15.17 -15.13
C HIS A 321 -9.92 14.23 -13.96
N GLU A 322 -9.98 14.82 -12.76
CA GLU A 322 -10.42 14.14 -11.55
C GLU A 322 -11.92 13.80 -11.64
N ILE A 323 -12.28 12.59 -11.21
CA ILE A 323 -13.66 12.20 -10.99
C ILE A 323 -14.05 12.61 -9.56
N PRO A 324 -14.91 13.63 -9.38
CA PRO A 324 -15.13 14.22 -8.06
C PRO A 324 -15.84 13.24 -7.13
N MET A 325 -15.20 12.93 -5.99
CA MET A 325 -15.76 12.11 -4.93
C MET A 325 -16.07 12.94 -3.69
N ASN A 326 -17.35 12.95 -3.28
CA ASN A 326 -17.79 13.60 -2.06
C ASN A 326 -17.79 12.60 -0.90
N THR A 327 -16.67 12.51 -0.19
CA THR A 327 -16.43 11.64 0.97
C THR A 327 -16.84 12.25 2.30
N SER A 328 -17.35 13.48 2.34
CA SER A 328 -17.63 14.21 3.59
C SER A 328 -18.65 13.54 4.52
N GLY A 329 -19.49 12.64 4.00
CA GLY A 329 -20.41 11.81 4.79
C GLY A 329 -19.87 10.42 5.16
N ILE A 330 -18.73 10.03 4.58
CA ILE A 330 -18.07 8.73 4.76
C ILE A 330 -16.93 8.88 5.78
N GLU A 331 -16.21 9.99 5.79
CA GLU A 331 -15.15 10.25 6.76
C GLU A 331 -15.73 10.39 8.18
N GLY A 332 -15.75 9.29 8.93
CA GLY A 332 -16.22 9.26 10.31
C GLY A 332 -15.32 10.13 11.19
N THR A 333 -15.89 11.17 11.80
CA THR A 333 -15.14 12.13 12.65
C THR A 333 -14.95 11.65 14.10
N SER A 334 -14.80 10.34 14.32
CA SER A 334 -14.56 9.79 15.65
C SER A 334 -13.09 9.92 16.02
N PHE A 335 -12.78 10.79 16.97
CA PHE A 335 -11.46 10.82 17.60
C PHE A 335 -11.22 9.52 18.37
N HIS A 336 -10.28 8.69 17.90
CA HIS A 336 -9.84 7.51 18.62
C HIS A 336 -8.60 7.84 19.48
N PRO A 337 -8.61 7.60 20.81
CA PRO A 337 -7.45 7.83 21.67
C PRO A 337 -6.17 7.12 21.19
N ALA A 338 -6.31 6.02 20.47
CA ALA A 338 -5.22 5.30 19.84
C ALA A 338 -4.54 6.09 18.71
N GLN A 339 -5.28 6.91 17.94
CA GLN A 339 -4.68 7.82 16.95
C GLN A 339 -3.70 8.80 17.61
N LEU A 340 -4.03 9.32 18.79
CA LEU A 340 -3.12 10.19 19.54
C LEU A 340 -1.85 9.44 19.97
N LEU A 341 -2.00 8.17 20.37
CA LEU A 341 -0.86 7.34 20.73
C LEU A 341 0.00 7.03 19.51
N HIS A 342 -0.59 6.67 18.37
CA HIS A 342 0.11 6.46 17.11
C HIS A 342 0.88 7.71 16.68
N ALA A 343 0.26 8.89 16.76
CA ALA A 343 0.94 10.17 16.53
C ALA A 343 2.10 10.44 17.52
N MET A 344 2.08 9.87 18.73
CA MET A 344 3.21 9.93 19.67
C MET A 344 4.34 8.95 19.34
N LEU A 345 4.06 7.91 18.55
CA LEU A 345 5.04 6.93 18.06
C LEU A 345 5.78 7.42 16.82
N ASP A 346 5.46 8.63 16.34
CA ASP A 346 6.16 9.27 15.23
C ASP A 346 7.69 9.42 15.53
N PRO A 347 8.59 9.09 14.57
CA PRO A 347 10.04 9.19 14.75
C PRO A 347 10.54 10.57 15.20
N TYR A 348 9.89 11.65 14.78
CA TYR A 348 10.21 13.02 15.18
C TYR A 348 9.87 13.27 16.65
N VAL A 349 8.82 12.66 17.18
CA VAL A 349 8.47 12.74 18.62
C VAL A 349 9.53 12.04 19.45
N PHE A 350 9.96 10.84 19.05
CA PHE A 350 11.08 10.14 19.67
C PHE A 350 12.36 10.98 19.67
N GLY A 351 12.70 11.59 18.53
CA GLY A 351 13.84 12.48 18.39
C GLY A 351 13.76 13.69 19.32
N ALA A 352 12.61 14.35 19.38
CA ALA A 352 12.39 15.51 20.26
C ALA A 352 12.54 15.14 21.75
N LEU A 353 11.97 14.01 22.18
CA LEU A 353 12.09 13.52 23.55
C LEU A 353 13.53 13.15 23.91
N TYR A 354 14.25 12.52 23.00
CA TYR A 354 15.67 12.19 23.19
C TYR A 354 16.54 13.47 23.27
N LEU A 355 16.25 14.48 22.45
CA LEU A 355 16.92 15.78 22.53
C LEU A 355 16.67 16.47 23.89
N ILE A 356 15.43 16.47 24.38
CA ILE A 356 15.08 17.00 25.70
C ILE A 356 15.84 16.23 26.80
N LEU A 357 15.88 14.90 26.70
CA LEU A 357 16.60 14.03 27.63
C LEU A 357 18.08 14.38 27.69
N ILE A 358 18.77 14.44 26.54
CA ILE A 358 20.21 14.65 26.51
C ILE A 358 20.61 16.05 26.96
N VAL A 359 19.85 17.09 26.55
CA VAL A 359 20.11 18.47 26.95
C VAL A 359 19.83 18.68 28.44
N SER A 360 18.73 18.13 28.97
CA SER A 360 18.40 18.21 30.39
C SER A 360 19.39 17.45 31.26
N ALA A 361 19.93 16.31 30.79
CA ALA A 361 20.99 15.56 31.45
C ALA A 361 22.30 16.36 31.52
N VAL A 362 22.67 17.06 30.44
CA VAL A 362 23.84 17.97 30.42
C VAL A 362 23.66 19.10 31.45
N VAL A 363 22.49 19.72 31.51
CA VAL A 363 22.20 20.78 32.49
C VAL A 363 22.21 20.22 33.92
N PHE A 364 21.61 19.07 34.16
CA PHE A 364 21.54 18.43 35.47
C PHE A 364 22.93 18.06 36.00
N THR A 365 23.75 17.40 35.18
CA THR A 365 25.13 17.05 35.52
C THR A 365 25.97 18.30 35.76
N GLY A 366 25.82 19.33 34.93
CA GLY A 366 26.49 20.62 35.08
C GLY A 366 26.13 21.36 36.37
N LEU A 367 24.85 21.34 36.77
CA LEU A 367 24.39 21.90 38.04
C LEU A 367 24.86 21.09 39.26
N GLY A 368 25.13 19.80 39.07
CA GLY A 368 25.71 18.92 40.09
C GLY A 368 27.24 18.99 40.20
N GLY A 369 27.91 19.75 39.33
CA GLY A 369 29.38 19.82 39.28
C GLY A 369 30.04 18.61 38.62
N GLY A 370 29.27 17.75 37.94
CA GLY A 370 29.76 16.57 37.23
C GLY A 370 30.30 16.89 35.83
N ASN A 371 30.72 15.85 35.11
CA ASN A 371 31.21 15.97 33.74
C ASN A 371 30.04 16.15 32.76
N VAL A 372 29.87 17.38 32.24
CA VAL A 372 28.80 17.73 31.29
C VAL A 372 28.90 17.03 29.93
N TYR A 373 30.05 16.45 29.60
CA TYR A 373 30.21 15.65 28.38
C TYR A 373 29.82 14.19 28.58
N LEU A 374 29.60 13.73 29.81
CA LEU A 374 29.25 12.34 30.07
C LEU A 374 27.90 11.94 29.43
N PRO A 375 26.80 12.73 29.55
CA PRO A 375 25.54 12.37 28.89
C PRO A 375 25.62 12.19 27.37
N PRO A 376 26.20 13.13 26.58
CA PRO A 376 26.30 12.92 25.14
C PRO A 376 27.26 11.79 24.75
N VAL A 377 28.31 11.51 25.54
CA VAL A 377 29.16 10.32 25.30
C VAL A 377 28.37 9.02 25.46
N ILE A 378 27.55 8.91 26.51
CA ILE A 378 26.65 7.76 26.70
C ILE A 378 25.67 7.67 25.52
N GLY A 379 25.12 8.81 25.10
CA GLY A 379 24.26 8.89 23.92
C GLY A 379 24.92 8.34 22.66
N THR A 380 26.18 8.68 22.39
CA THR A 380 26.93 8.17 21.23
C THR A 380 27.09 6.65 21.27
N VAL A 381 27.33 6.07 22.45
CA VAL A 381 27.42 4.61 22.59
C VAL A 381 26.08 3.95 22.28
N ILE A 382 24.98 4.50 22.82
CA ILE A 382 23.63 3.99 22.56
C ILE A 382 23.28 4.09 21.07
N SER A 383 23.54 5.23 20.41
CA SER A 383 23.31 5.40 18.98
C SER A 383 24.18 4.46 18.12
N GLY A 384 25.41 4.19 18.55
CA GLY A 384 26.28 3.22 17.87
C GLY A 384 25.76 1.79 17.99
N LEU A 385 25.24 1.41 19.16
CA LEU A 385 24.62 0.10 19.38
C LEU A 385 23.31 -0.05 18.60
N SER A 386 22.47 0.99 18.53
CA SER A 386 21.24 0.96 17.73
C SER A 386 21.54 0.81 16.23
N ALA A 387 22.53 1.53 15.72
CA ALA A 387 22.97 1.41 14.33
C ALA A 387 23.53 0.01 14.02
N ALA A 388 24.29 -0.58 14.95
CA ALA A 388 24.78 -1.95 14.81
C ALA A 388 23.63 -2.97 14.82
N ALA A 389 22.64 -2.81 15.69
CA ALA A 389 21.46 -3.67 15.73
C ALA A 389 20.65 -3.57 14.43
N ALA A 390 20.45 -2.35 13.90
CA ALA A 390 19.81 -2.15 12.60
C ALA A 390 20.53 -2.92 11.48
N PHE A 391 21.87 -2.94 11.49
CA PHE A 391 22.66 -3.67 10.50
C PHE A 391 22.47 -5.20 10.55
N PHE A 392 22.16 -5.78 11.71
CA PHE A 392 21.85 -7.21 11.79
C PHE A 392 20.44 -7.54 11.28
N ILE A 393 19.48 -6.62 11.44
CA ILE A 393 18.11 -6.76 10.93
C ILE A 393 18.09 -6.66 9.39
N VAL A 394 18.96 -5.82 8.82
CA VAL A 394 19.16 -5.67 7.35
C VAL A 394 19.47 -7.00 6.67
N ASN A 395 20.19 -7.90 7.34
CA ASN A 395 20.55 -9.21 6.77
C ASN A 395 19.38 -10.20 6.69
N SER A 396 18.25 -9.89 7.34
CA SER A 396 17.07 -10.75 7.40
C SER A 396 15.85 -10.19 6.65
N SER A 397 15.73 -8.87 6.42
CA SER A 397 14.71 -8.30 5.51
C SER A 397 15.10 -6.89 5.01
N PRO A 398 15.37 -6.71 3.70
CA PRO A 398 15.76 -5.42 3.12
C PRO A 398 14.67 -4.33 3.13
N TRP A 399 13.39 -4.70 3.21
CA TRP A 399 12.28 -3.73 3.16
C TRP A 399 12.01 -3.05 4.52
N ILE A 400 12.47 -3.65 5.63
CA ILE A 400 12.37 -3.10 7.00
C ILE A 400 13.43 -2.00 7.26
N MET A 401 14.26 -1.66 6.26
CA MET A 401 15.47 -0.84 6.43
C MET A 401 15.27 0.64 6.79
N ILE A 402 14.16 1.26 6.38
CA ILE A 402 14.06 2.73 6.39
C ILE A 402 13.92 3.27 7.83
N ALA A 403 13.08 2.65 8.65
CA ALA A 403 12.78 3.15 10.00
C ALA A 403 13.95 3.02 11.01
N PRO A 404 14.67 1.89 11.13
CA PRO A 404 15.73 1.73 12.13
C PRO A 404 16.99 2.58 11.85
N VAL A 405 17.31 2.78 10.56
CA VAL A 405 18.45 3.60 10.13
C VAL A 405 18.15 5.09 10.34
N ALA A 406 16.97 5.57 9.92
CA ALA A 406 16.53 6.94 10.15
C ALA A 406 16.49 7.27 11.66
N PHE A 407 15.98 6.35 12.48
CA PHE A 407 15.99 6.48 13.94
C PHE A 407 17.42 6.63 14.50
N SER A 408 18.36 5.82 14.03
CA SER A 408 19.77 5.89 14.46
C SER A 408 20.43 7.21 14.06
N ILE A 409 20.16 7.71 12.84
CA ILE A 409 20.66 9.02 12.37
C ILE A 409 20.09 10.16 13.24
N GLY A 410 18.78 10.14 13.51
CA GLY A 410 18.13 11.12 14.38
C GLY A 410 18.75 11.16 15.78
N MET A 411 19.07 9.99 16.34
CA MET A 411 19.78 9.85 17.62
C MET A 411 21.19 10.44 17.57
N PHE A 412 21.94 10.26 16.47
CA PHE A 412 23.24 10.89 16.28
C PHE A 412 23.15 12.43 16.25
N ILE A 413 22.17 12.98 15.51
CA ILE A 413 21.94 14.44 15.41
C ILE A 413 21.63 15.02 16.81
N CYS A 414 20.73 14.40 17.54
CA CYS A 414 20.37 14.83 18.89
C CYS A 414 21.57 14.75 19.85
N THR A 415 22.41 13.72 19.69
CA THR A 415 23.63 13.57 20.48
C THR A 415 24.65 14.67 20.20
N ALA A 416 24.82 15.06 18.93
CA ALA A 416 25.64 16.21 18.54
C ALA A 416 25.13 17.53 19.17
N ALA A 417 23.81 17.73 19.20
CA ALA A 417 23.20 18.86 19.91
C ALA A 417 23.51 18.81 21.43
N GLY A 418 23.55 17.61 22.03
CA GLY A 418 24.01 17.39 23.40
C GLY A 418 25.46 17.86 23.63
N PHE A 419 26.38 17.54 22.70
CA PHE A 419 27.77 18.05 22.75
C PHE A 419 27.83 19.58 22.64
N ALA A 420 27.04 20.18 21.74
CA ALA A 420 26.95 21.63 21.62
C ALA A 420 26.43 22.28 22.92
N ALA A 421 25.40 21.70 23.54
CA ALA A 421 24.87 22.15 24.82
C ALA A 421 25.92 22.07 25.94
N ALA A 422 26.69 20.96 26.00
CA ALA A 422 27.77 20.78 26.97
C ALA A 422 28.90 21.82 26.79
N PHE A 423 29.26 22.11 25.54
CA PHE A 423 30.23 23.15 25.20
C PHE A 423 29.76 24.55 25.64
N ILE A 424 28.52 24.91 25.30
CA ILE A 424 27.91 26.19 25.70
C ILE A 424 27.86 26.32 27.22
N TRP A 425 27.48 25.25 27.93
CA TRP A 425 27.45 25.22 29.39
C TRP A 425 28.81 25.52 30.00
N LYS A 426 29.86 24.82 29.55
CA LYS A 426 31.23 24.98 30.05
C LYS A 426 31.76 26.39 29.78
N LYS A 427 31.51 26.95 28.59
CA LYS A 427 31.93 28.30 28.20
C LYS A 427 31.27 29.39 29.04
N THR A 428 29.96 29.29 29.28
CA THR A 428 29.20 30.29 30.06
C THR A 428 29.50 30.25 31.55
N HIS A 429 29.72 29.06 32.12
CA HIS A 429 30.00 28.90 33.55
C HIS A 429 31.50 29.07 33.91
N SER A 430 32.42 28.86 32.97
CA SER A 430 33.82 29.26 33.10
C SER A 430 33.95 30.79 33.18
N LYS A 431 33.26 31.54 32.30
CA LYS A 431 33.22 33.02 32.34
C LYS A 431 32.61 33.58 33.64
N LYS A 432 31.58 32.92 34.20
CA LYS A 432 31.00 33.32 35.50
C LYS A 432 31.93 33.07 36.69
N LYS A 433 32.78 32.03 36.65
CA LYS A 433 33.82 31.82 37.68
C LYS A 433 34.89 32.92 37.64
N LEU A 434 35.33 33.30 36.44
CA LEU A 434 36.32 34.39 36.27
C LEU A 434 35.78 35.75 36.73
N ARG A 435 34.52 36.08 36.41
CA ARG A 435 33.85 37.32 36.84
C ARG A 435 33.51 37.41 38.34
N LYS A 436 33.53 36.29 39.08
CA LYS A 436 33.36 36.25 40.54
C LYS A 436 34.69 36.26 41.28
N ALA A 437 35.81 36.05 40.57
CA ALA A 437 37.16 36.03 41.12
C ALA A 437 37.93 37.34 40.87
N SER A 438 37.43 38.19 39.96
CA SER A 438 37.72 39.63 39.85
C SER A 438 36.76 40.42 40.73
#